data_AF-A0A239SQ69-F1
#
_entry.id   AF-A0A239SQ69-F1
#
_cell.length_a   1.000
_cell.length_b   1.000
_cell.length_c   1.000
_cell.angle_alpha   90.00
_cell.angle_beta   90.00
_cell.angle_gamma   90.00
#
_symmetry.space_group_name_H-M   'P 1'
#
loop_
_entity.id
_entity.type
_entity.pdbx_description
1 polymer ?
#
loop_
_entity_poly.entity_id
_entity_poly.type
_entity_poly.pdbx_seq_one_letter_code
_entity_poly.pdbx_strand_id
1 'polypeptide(L)'
;MTRIINKYFFIKLKNIILDTIKNKQLIKTTLNAASLAIGISLILCNGPLLQTYSFGLLNSGEASIYSSIYGDDIAKIPDIADWIPTSLISVFFIASIVYFLFARKNNNAREIFISSSVYFFTLLMAIDIFLYSINFSSHKNTNLLECLVANLVGSVALSGCIIIILQIQSSVKNFSENWKTAMSAIALMVPCAFGASSVAIVSYALTIFYKPTYTKIDIVADGKVSLFYWQKENTENKKSEIDGNAESFGFLLDPASTEGRISSTLYDTNPLIVWNKQDRQENYNLSLTFLMGCDDTEKAKKQSSNKNSFTVKNIESLKIHPIEKWSSIYFSKDESNNIKISPGKDGILAWLKNNEEDRETTSLTIGAPDGSRLTLTDTKDRIDFILRSILLNANDAGNYQSESKKIAFVINGETYNFDLTSSAKKGELKSCTPARLTKISTPQNYRVDNPLSISDILISITPETSPNIYYVDGKNAIEVINSGGNIYFDKISYRNLLKSSKNGEIDGARITQDGIKSIRINNEKIELFPLESITIAGGSIKGSFAQNGQIHIYGNAKTAYRGQARLNMTRWERIDTAIKATILSGIATAICFAFTFVAGILRKNKLIDWL
;
A
#
# COMPACT_ATOMS: atom_id res chain seq x y z
N MET A 1 -49.74 69.77 29.11
CA MET A 1 -49.48 68.32 28.96
C MET A 1 -49.10 67.90 27.54
N THR A 2 -49.82 68.35 26.51
CA THR A 2 -49.64 67.96 25.10
C THR A 2 -48.26 68.30 24.50
N ARG A 3 -47.62 69.41 24.92
CA ARG A 3 -46.26 69.77 24.47
C ARG A 3 -45.14 68.88 25.05
N ILE A 4 -45.32 68.30 26.24
CA ILE A 4 -44.31 67.46 26.88
C ILE A 4 -44.34 66.04 26.29
N ILE A 5 -45.55 65.53 25.99
CA ILE A 5 -45.74 64.22 25.36
C ILE A 5 -45.16 64.20 23.94
N ASN A 6 -45.34 65.29 23.17
CA ASN A 6 -44.75 65.39 21.82
C ASN A 6 -43.21 65.38 21.86
N LYS A 7 -42.58 66.12 22.78
CA LYS A 7 -41.11 66.17 22.87
C LYS A 7 -40.52 64.80 23.25
N TYR A 8 -41.16 64.07 24.16
CA TYR A 8 -40.71 62.74 24.59
C TYR A 8 -40.88 61.68 23.50
N PHE A 9 -41.99 61.75 22.74
CA PHE A 9 -42.24 60.86 21.61
C PHE A 9 -41.20 61.04 20.48
N PHE A 10 -40.88 62.29 20.12
CA PHE A 10 -39.87 62.58 19.08
C PHE A 10 -38.46 62.16 19.50
N ILE A 11 -38.08 62.29 20.79
CA ILE A 11 -36.79 61.81 21.29
C ILE A 11 -36.72 60.28 21.24
N LYS A 12 -37.78 59.58 21.68
CA LYS A 12 -37.83 58.12 21.68
C LYS A 12 -37.84 57.54 20.26
N LEU A 13 -38.57 58.16 19.33
CA LEU A 13 -38.59 57.80 17.92
C LEU A 13 -37.22 58.04 17.26
N LYS A 14 -36.56 59.17 17.56
CA LYS A 14 -35.20 59.47 17.09
C LYS A 14 -34.19 58.43 17.59
N ASN A 15 -34.28 58.00 18.85
CA ASN A 15 -33.39 56.98 19.41
C ASN A 15 -33.63 55.60 18.77
N ILE A 16 -34.89 55.18 18.57
CA ILE A 16 -35.21 53.91 17.90
C ILE A 16 -34.71 53.91 16.44
N ILE A 17 -34.88 55.03 15.73
CA ILE A 17 -34.38 55.19 14.35
C ILE A 17 -32.84 55.14 14.34
N LEU A 18 -32.16 55.83 15.27
CA LEU A 18 -30.71 55.82 15.38
C LEU A 18 -30.16 54.43 15.73
N ASP A 19 -30.80 53.68 16.62
CA ASP A 19 -30.39 52.32 16.98
C ASP A 19 -30.64 51.34 15.82
N THR A 20 -31.74 51.50 15.08
CA THR A 20 -32.03 50.70 13.90
C THR A 20 -31.04 50.97 12.76
N ILE A 21 -30.66 52.24 12.55
CA ILE A 21 -29.67 52.65 11.54
C ILE A 21 -28.26 52.17 11.95
N LYS A 22 -27.87 52.35 13.22
CA LYS A 22 -26.60 51.86 13.75
C LYS A 22 -26.49 50.34 13.61
N ASN A 23 -27.56 49.60 13.94
CA ASN A 23 -27.58 48.14 13.78
C ASN A 23 -27.46 47.72 12.32
N LYS A 24 -28.13 48.40 11.38
CA LYS A 24 -27.98 48.10 9.94
C LYS A 24 -26.57 48.36 9.41
N GLN A 25 -25.94 49.46 9.79
CA GLN A 25 -24.59 49.80 9.36
C GLN A 25 -23.55 48.86 9.99
N LEU A 26 -23.72 48.51 11.26
CA LEU A 26 -22.90 47.52 11.95
C LEU A 26 -23.00 46.16 11.27
N ILE A 27 -24.21 45.65 11.02
CA ILE A 27 -24.44 44.37 10.33
C ILE A 27 -23.76 44.36 8.96
N LYS A 28 -23.95 45.42 8.14
CA LYS A 28 -23.32 45.50 6.82
C LYS A 28 -21.79 45.49 6.91
N THR A 29 -21.23 46.24 7.86
CA THR A 29 -19.77 46.29 8.08
C THR A 29 -19.24 44.93 8.52
N THR A 30 -19.94 44.24 9.43
CA THR A 30 -19.57 42.90 9.89
C THR A 30 -19.67 41.86 8.78
N LEU A 31 -20.68 41.95 7.90
CA LEU A 31 -20.81 41.05 6.75
C LEU A 31 -19.69 41.27 5.73
N ASN A 32 -19.36 42.53 5.43
CA ASN A 32 -18.20 42.87 4.58
C ASN A 32 -16.89 42.35 5.18
N ALA A 33 -16.72 42.51 6.50
CA ALA A 33 -15.55 42.02 7.23
C ALA A 33 -15.43 40.50 7.15
N ALA A 34 -16.52 39.79 7.42
CA ALA A 34 -16.55 38.33 7.40
C ALA A 34 -16.28 37.80 5.98
N SER A 35 -16.92 38.38 4.96
CA SER A 35 -16.69 38.01 3.56
C SER A 35 -15.23 38.20 3.15
N LEU A 36 -14.66 39.39 3.41
CA LEU A 36 -13.27 39.67 3.08
C LEU A 36 -12.32 38.75 3.85
N ALA A 37 -12.60 38.49 5.12
CA ALA A 37 -11.79 37.61 5.94
C ALA A 37 -11.80 36.15 5.43
N ILE A 38 -12.96 35.63 5.02
CA ILE A 38 -13.08 34.32 4.38
C ILE A 38 -12.26 34.32 3.08
N GLY A 39 -12.48 35.30 2.20
CA GLY A 39 -11.77 35.39 0.93
C GLY A 39 -10.25 35.43 1.06
N ILE A 40 -9.72 36.25 1.97
CA ILE A 40 -8.28 36.35 2.23
C ILE A 40 -7.74 35.08 2.88
N SER A 41 -8.45 34.46 3.83
CA SER A 41 -8.04 33.20 4.47
C SER A 41 -7.85 32.09 3.44
N LEU A 42 -8.77 31.98 2.47
CA LEU A 42 -8.70 31.03 1.36
C LEU A 42 -7.51 31.29 0.42
N ILE A 43 -7.05 32.54 0.30
CA ILE A 43 -5.86 32.84 -0.50
C ILE A 43 -4.60 32.52 0.29
N LEU A 44 -4.56 32.91 1.57
CA LEU A 44 -3.41 32.70 2.46
C LEU A 44 -3.06 31.22 2.62
N CYS A 45 -4.05 30.33 2.70
CA CYS A 45 -3.79 28.90 2.87
C CYS A 45 -3.01 28.27 1.70
N ASN A 46 -3.01 28.90 0.52
CA ASN A 46 -2.26 28.42 -0.64
C ASN A 46 -0.76 28.76 -0.53
N GLY A 47 -0.39 29.73 0.29
CA GLY A 47 0.98 30.25 0.42
C GLY A 47 2.02 29.17 0.76
N PRO A 48 1.86 28.41 1.87
CA PRO A 48 2.83 27.39 2.27
C PRO A 48 3.07 26.32 1.20
N LEU A 49 2.01 25.92 0.48
CA LEU A 49 2.12 24.97 -0.61
C LEU A 49 2.88 25.59 -1.77
N LEU A 50 2.46 26.77 -2.26
CA LEU A 50 3.15 27.46 -3.35
C LEU A 50 4.64 27.69 -3.05
N GLN A 51 4.98 28.03 -1.81
CA GLN A 51 6.37 28.13 -1.36
C GLN A 51 7.10 26.78 -1.51
N THR A 52 6.55 25.70 -0.94
CA THR A 52 7.13 24.36 -0.99
C THR A 52 7.39 23.93 -2.44
N TYR A 53 6.40 24.10 -3.33
CA TYR A 53 6.54 23.70 -4.72
C TYR A 53 7.48 24.61 -5.52
N SER A 54 7.50 25.91 -5.24
CA SER A 54 8.38 26.85 -5.96
C SER A 54 9.85 26.64 -5.61
N PHE A 55 10.17 26.47 -4.32
CA PHE A 55 11.56 26.23 -3.90
C PHE A 55 12.03 24.82 -4.23
N GLY A 56 11.15 23.81 -4.20
CA GLY A 56 11.48 22.48 -4.71
C GLY A 56 11.89 22.52 -6.19
N LEU A 57 11.23 23.33 -7.01
CA LEU A 57 11.61 23.54 -8.41
C LEU A 57 12.93 24.30 -8.58
N LEU A 58 13.18 25.33 -7.77
CA LEU A 58 14.39 26.15 -7.88
C LEU A 58 15.65 25.45 -7.36
N ASN A 59 15.51 24.60 -6.35
CA ASN A 59 16.63 23.96 -5.67
C ASN A 59 16.96 22.55 -6.20
N SER A 60 16.11 21.97 -7.05
CA SER A 60 16.31 20.61 -7.55
C SER A 60 17.18 20.54 -8.81
N GLY A 61 18.00 19.49 -8.91
CA GLY A 61 18.72 19.11 -10.12
C GLY A 61 17.94 18.15 -11.05
N GLU A 62 16.69 17.84 -10.71
CA GLU A 62 15.87 16.86 -11.45
C GLU A 62 15.30 17.43 -12.76
N ALA A 63 15.20 16.58 -13.79
CA ALA A 63 14.73 17.00 -15.12
C ALA A 63 13.20 17.20 -15.20
N SER A 64 12.43 16.65 -14.26
CA SER A 64 10.97 16.74 -14.24
C SER A 64 10.48 17.62 -13.09
N ILE A 65 9.42 18.41 -13.35
CA ILE A 65 8.72 19.20 -12.33
C ILE A 65 8.26 18.31 -11.18
N TYR A 66 7.87 17.07 -11.47
CA TYR A 66 7.41 16.15 -10.44
C TYR A 66 8.55 15.72 -9.52
N SER A 67 9.65 15.23 -10.12
CA SER A 67 10.79 14.67 -9.42
C SER A 67 11.52 15.72 -8.59
N SER A 68 11.37 17.01 -8.94
CA SER A 68 11.97 18.08 -8.15
C SER A 68 11.47 18.17 -6.71
N ILE A 69 10.32 17.57 -6.40
CA ILE A 69 9.69 17.65 -5.07
C ILE A 69 9.53 16.27 -4.44
N TYR A 70 9.12 15.29 -5.25
CA TYR A 70 8.84 13.95 -4.76
C TYR A 70 9.93 12.94 -5.11
N GLY A 71 10.94 13.31 -5.91
CA GLY A 71 11.87 12.35 -6.48
C GLY A 71 11.11 11.26 -7.25
N ASP A 72 11.30 10.01 -6.84
CA ASP A 72 10.57 8.85 -7.35
C ASP A 72 9.35 8.45 -6.51
N ASP A 73 9.09 9.11 -5.38
CA ASP A 73 7.93 8.81 -4.53
C ASP A 73 6.61 9.22 -5.18
N ILE A 74 5.49 8.65 -4.72
CA ILE A 74 4.14 9.00 -5.21
C ILE A 74 3.51 10.09 -4.35
N ALA A 75 3.22 11.23 -4.99
CA ALA A 75 2.55 12.35 -4.37
C ALA A 75 1.16 11.96 -3.84
N LYS A 76 0.89 12.32 -2.57
CA LYS A 76 -0.44 12.30 -1.97
C LYS A 76 -0.98 13.72 -1.95
N ILE A 77 -1.77 14.07 -2.96
CA ILE A 77 -2.42 15.37 -3.05
C ILE A 77 -3.80 15.26 -2.38
N PRO A 78 -4.12 16.11 -1.38
CA PRO A 78 -5.42 16.11 -0.74
C PRO A 78 -6.52 16.52 -1.73
N ASP A 79 -7.72 15.98 -1.56
CA ASP A 79 -8.85 16.40 -2.36
C ASP A 79 -9.33 17.80 -1.93
N ILE A 80 -9.98 18.54 -2.85
CA ILE A 80 -10.46 19.91 -2.59
C ILE A 80 -11.38 19.96 -1.35
N ALA A 81 -12.17 18.90 -1.14
CA ALA A 81 -13.07 18.76 0.00
C ALA A 81 -12.32 18.74 1.34
N ASP A 82 -11.11 18.18 1.39
CA ASP A 82 -10.27 18.15 2.60
C ASP A 82 -9.50 19.47 2.76
N TRP A 83 -9.24 20.17 1.65
CA TRP A 83 -8.44 21.38 1.66
C TRP A 83 -9.21 22.61 2.15
N ILE A 84 -10.48 22.77 1.75
CA ILE A 84 -11.29 23.93 2.16
C ILE A 84 -11.45 24.02 3.70
N PRO A 85 -11.77 22.96 4.45
CA PRO A 85 -11.80 23.03 5.91
C PRO A 85 -10.45 23.41 6.51
N THR A 86 -9.36 22.85 5.98
CA THR A 86 -7.98 23.15 6.38
C THR A 86 -7.62 24.63 6.14
N SER A 87 -8.18 25.27 5.12
CA SER A 87 -7.98 26.71 4.86
C SER A 87 -8.72 27.64 5.82
N LEU A 88 -9.70 27.12 6.56
CA LEU A 88 -10.44 27.82 7.61
C LEU A 88 -9.86 27.56 9.01
N ILE A 89 -8.66 26.97 9.09
CA ILE A 89 -7.90 26.89 10.34
C ILE A 89 -7.78 28.30 10.96
N SER A 90 -7.90 28.35 12.28
CA SER A 90 -8.02 29.58 13.08
C SER A 90 -6.96 30.63 12.75
N VAL A 91 -5.72 30.25 12.44
CA VAL A 91 -4.61 31.19 12.23
C VAL A 91 -4.84 32.12 11.02
N PHE A 92 -5.18 31.57 9.84
CA PHE A 92 -5.38 32.39 8.63
C PHE A 92 -6.66 33.22 8.69
N PHE A 93 -7.70 32.68 9.32
CA PHE A 93 -8.95 33.40 9.50
C PHE A 93 -8.80 34.57 10.49
N ILE A 94 -8.15 34.35 11.64
CA ILE A 94 -7.83 35.40 12.62
C ILE A 94 -6.94 36.47 11.99
N ALA A 95 -5.89 36.07 11.26
CA ALA A 95 -5.02 36.96 10.51
C ALA A 95 -5.80 37.90 9.57
N SER A 96 -6.81 37.36 8.89
CA SER A 96 -7.64 38.10 7.95
C SER A 96 -8.64 39.05 8.63
N ILE A 97 -9.17 38.68 9.80
CA ILE A 97 -10.01 39.56 10.63
C ILE A 97 -9.19 40.76 11.14
N VAL A 98 -7.99 40.51 11.67
CA VAL A 98 -7.11 41.57 12.18
C VAL A 98 -6.70 42.52 11.04
N TYR A 99 -6.43 41.97 9.85
CA TYR A 99 -6.20 42.76 8.65
C TYR A 99 -7.39 43.69 8.34
N PHE A 100 -8.63 43.20 8.36
CA PHE A 100 -9.81 44.04 8.12
C PHE A 100 -9.89 45.23 9.08
N LEU A 101 -9.61 45.01 10.38
CA LEU A 101 -9.60 46.07 11.39
C LEU A 101 -8.52 47.14 11.12
N PHE A 102 -7.41 46.74 10.51
CA PHE A 102 -6.33 47.62 10.09
C PHE A 102 -6.67 48.37 8.79
N ALA A 103 -7.20 47.65 7.80
CA ALA A 103 -7.48 48.15 6.45
C ALA A 103 -8.65 49.15 6.40
N ARG A 104 -9.64 49.07 7.31
CA ARG A 104 -10.83 49.94 7.31
C ARG A 104 -10.56 51.45 7.35
N LYS A 105 -9.33 51.86 7.70
CA LYS A 105 -8.93 53.27 7.74
C LYS A 105 -8.45 53.79 6.39
N ASN A 106 -8.17 52.90 5.45
CA ASN A 106 -7.56 53.22 4.16
C ASN A 106 -8.61 53.10 3.05
N ASN A 107 -8.81 54.19 2.30
CA ASN A 107 -9.74 54.22 1.17
C ASN A 107 -9.02 54.39 -0.17
N ASN A 108 -7.75 54.82 -0.17
CA ASN A 108 -6.96 54.99 -1.37
C ASN A 108 -6.29 53.67 -1.76
N ALA A 109 -6.35 53.32 -3.05
CA ALA A 109 -5.75 52.08 -3.55
C ALA A 109 -4.26 51.92 -3.16
N ARG A 110 -3.45 52.99 -3.22
CA ARG A 110 -2.03 52.92 -2.83
C ARG A 110 -1.82 52.64 -1.35
N GLU A 111 -2.61 53.29 -0.49
CA GLU A 111 -2.54 53.07 0.96
C GLU A 111 -2.96 51.65 1.32
N ILE A 112 -4.03 51.14 0.70
CA ILE A 112 -4.47 49.75 0.87
C ILE A 112 -3.34 48.80 0.44
N PHE A 113 -2.70 49.01 -0.72
CA PHE A 113 -1.61 48.15 -1.18
C PHE A 113 -0.43 48.08 -0.19
N ILE A 114 0.07 49.25 0.21
CA ILE A 114 1.25 49.37 1.07
C ILE A 114 0.95 48.80 2.45
N SER A 115 -0.18 49.21 3.04
CA SER A 115 -0.61 48.73 4.36
C SER A 115 -0.80 47.21 4.39
N SER A 116 -1.39 46.63 3.33
CA SER A 116 -1.55 45.17 3.20
C SER A 116 -0.21 44.47 3.07
N SER A 117 0.71 45.00 2.25
CA SER A 117 2.00 44.37 1.98
C SER A 117 2.83 44.29 3.26
N VAL A 118 2.92 45.41 3.99
CA VAL A 118 3.63 45.47 5.27
C VAL A 118 2.98 44.59 6.33
N TYR A 119 1.65 44.60 6.42
CA TYR A 119 0.91 43.79 7.38
C TYR A 119 1.16 42.29 7.16
N PHE A 120 0.92 41.79 5.95
CA PHE A 120 1.06 40.35 5.66
C PHE A 120 2.52 39.91 5.69
N PHE A 121 3.47 40.73 5.24
CA PHE A 121 4.89 40.42 5.38
C PHE A 121 5.27 40.22 6.86
N THR A 122 4.93 41.20 7.71
CA THR A 122 5.30 41.16 9.14
C THR A 122 4.61 39.99 9.85
N LEU A 123 3.32 39.77 9.55
CA LEU A 123 2.55 38.69 10.16
C LEU A 123 3.08 37.31 9.75
N LEU A 124 3.30 37.06 8.46
CA LEU A 124 3.80 35.78 7.98
C LEU A 124 5.21 35.52 8.49
N MET A 125 6.08 36.53 8.52
CA MET A 125 7.41 36.41 9.14
C MET A 125 7.33 36.09 10.64
N ALA A 126 6.40 36.71 11.38
CA ALA A 126 6.21 36.41 12.80
C ALA A 126 5.72 34.97 13.01
N ILE A 127 4.82 34.49 12.16
CA ILE A 127 4.34 33.10 12.19
C ILE A 127 5.51 32.13 11.90
N ASP A 128 6.30 32.38 10.85
CA ASP A 128 7.42 31.52 10.49
C ASP A 128 8.50 31.49 11.59
N ILE A 129 8.85 32.64 12.17
CA ILE A 129 9.80 32.73 13.29
C ILE A 129 9.26 31.98 14.52
N PHE A 130 7.97 32.12 14.81
CA PHE A 130 7.33 31.43 15.93
C PHE A 130 7.33 29.90 15.73
N LEU A 131 6.94 29.43 14.55
CA LEU A 131 6.96 28.01 14.19
C LEU A 131 8.38 27.45 14.22
N TYR A 132 9.36 28.21 13.71
CA TYR A 132 10.78 27.86 13.78
C TYR A 132 11.26 27.75 15.24
N SER A 133 10.80 28.64 16.13
CA SER A 133 11.19 28.65 17.54
C SER A 133 10.62 27.48 18.34
N ILE A 134 9.40 27.03 18.03
CA ILE A 134 8.75 25.90 18.72
C ILE A 134 9.31 24.55 18.26
N ASN A 135 9.65 24.41 16.98
CA ASN A 135 10.08 23.13 16.38
C ASN A 135 11.61 22.95 16.27
N PHE A 136 12.37 23.65 17.11
CA PHE A 136 13.84 23.76 17.04
C PHE A 136 14.58 22.41 16.98
N SER A 137 13.99 21.33 17.50
CA SER A 137 14.62 20.01 17.59
C SER A 137 14.39 19.10 16.36
N SER A 138 13.52 19.46 15.42
CA SER A 138 13.00 18.49 14.41
C SER A 138 13.26 18.87 12.94
N HIS A 139 13.88 20.01 12.62
CA HIS A 139 13.89 20.52 11.24
C HIS A 139 15.28 20.77 10.67
N LYS A 140 15.78 19.81 9.87
CA LYS A 140 16.88 20.02 8.91
C LYS A 140 16.45 20.77 7.64
N ASN A 141 15.15 21.04 7.43
CA ASN A 141 14.61 21.35 6.10
C ASN A 141 13.91 22.71 5.93
N THR A 142 13.73 23.53 6.98
CA THR A 142 13.12 24.87 6.83
C THR A 142 14.18 25.95 6.71
N ASN A 143 14.42 26.43 5.50
CA ASN A 143 15.36 27.50 5.22
C ASN A 143 14.71 28.87 5.47
N LEU A 144 15.12 29.57 6.54
CA LEU A 144 14.59 30.90 6.88
C LEU A 144 14.72 31.93 5.75
N LEU A 145 15.74 31.79 4.90
CA LEU A 145 15.90 32.66 3.73
C LEU A 145 14.79 32.44 2.70
N GLU A 146 14.40 31.18 2.47
CA GLU A 146 13.29 30.84 1.57
C GLU A 146 11.97 31.40 2.10
N CYS A 147 11.72 31.28 3.40
CA CYS A 147 10.58 31.92 4.07
C CYS A 147 10.59 33.45 3.90
N LEU A 148 11.73 34.11 4.09
CA LEU A 148 11.85 35.56 3.94
C LEU A 148 11.52 36.01 2.52
N VAL A 149 12.09 35.34 1.51
CA VAL A 149 11.83 35.65 0.10
C VAL A 149 10.37 35.34 -0.27
N ALA A 150 9.83 34.20 0.18
CA ALA A 150 8.44 33.82 -0.03
C ALA A 150 7.47 34.84 0.55
N ASN A 151 7.69 35.28 1.79
CA ASN A 151 6.83 36.23 2.47
C ASN A 151 6.91 37.63 1.84
N LEU A 152 8.09 38.05 1.40
CA LEU A 152 8.25 39.32 0.69
C LEU A 152 7.47 39.33 -0.63
N VAL A 153 7.69 38.34 -1.49
CA VAL A 153 7.01 38.25 -2.80
C VAL A 153 5.52 37.98 -2.63
N GLY A 154 5.18 37.05 -1.72
CA GLY A 154 3.82 36.62 -1.42
C GLY A 154 2.95 37.74 -0.85
N SER A 155 3.48 38.56 0.07
CA SER A 155 2.74 39.70 0.64
C SER A 155 2.42 40.78 -0.39
N VAL A 156 3.33 41.06 -1.32
CA VAL A 156 3.11 41.99 -2.45
C VAL A 156 2.04 41.43 -3.40
N ALA A 157 2.13 40.15 -3.76
CA ALA A 157 1.15 39.48 -4.60
C ALA A 157 -0.25 39.46 -3.96
N LEU A 158 -0.33 39.10 -2.67
CA LEU A 158 -1.58 39.09 -1.91
C LEU A 158 -2.22 40.48 -1.83
N SER A 159 -1.41 41.52 -1.66
CA SER A 159 -1.89 42.92 -1.66
C SER A 159 -2.47 43.33 -3.01
N GLY A 160 -1.87 42.85 -4.10
CA GLY A 160 -2.43 43.00 -5.45
C GLY A 160 -3.78 42.29 -5.59
N CYS A 161 -3.91 41.05 -5.12
CA CYS A 161 -5.17 40.31 -5.10
C CYS A 161 -6.26 41.03 -4.30
N ILE A 162 -5.92 41.58 -3.13
CA ILE A 162 -6.88 42.34 -2.31
C ILE A 162 -7.38 43.57 -3.06
N ILE A 163 -6.51 44.31 -3.75
CA ILE A 163 -6.93 45.44 -4.58
C ILE A 163 -7.89 45.02 -5.68
N ILE A 164 -7.59 43.91 -6.37
CA ILE A 164 -8.48 43.38 -7.40
C ILE A 164 -9.85 43.05 -6.81
N ILE A 165 -9.89 42.35 -5.66
CA ILE A 165 -11.13 41.98 -4.97
C ILE A 165 -11.95 43.23 -4.63
N LEU A 166 -11.33 44.21 -3.96
CA LEU A 166 -12.04 45.42 -3.52
C LEU A 166 -12.49 46.27 -4.72
N GLN A 167 -11.71 46.32 -5.80
CA GLN A 167 -12.08 47.03 -7.02
C GLN A 167 -13.27 46.36 -7.74
N ILE A 168 -13.28 45.03 -7.84
CA ILE A 168 -14.41 44.28 -8.40
C ILE A 168 -15.64 44.48 -7.52
N GLN A 169 -15.50 44.34 -6.20
CA GLN A 169 -16.58 44.55 -5.24
C GLN A 169 -17.21 45.94 -5.38
N SER A 170 -16.37 46.99 -5.44
CA SER A 170 -16.84 48.37 -5.62
C SER A 170 -17.51 48.57 -6.98
N SER A 171 -17.00 47.93 -8.04
CA SER A 171 -17.61 47.99 -9.38
C SER A 171 -18.97 47.29 -9.43
N VAL A 172 -19.12 46.13 -8.79
CA VAL A 172 -20.39 45.40 -8.69
C VAL A 172 -21.43 46.20 -7.89
N LYS A 173 -21.03 46.76 -6.74
CA LYS A 173 -21.90 47.60 -5.90
C LYS A 173 -22.48 48.78 -6.68
N ASN A 174 -21.70 49.34 -7.61
CA ASN A 174 -22.05 50.52 -8.40
C ASN A 174 -22.59 50.20 -9.81
N PHE A 175 -22.82 48.91 -10.13
CA PHE A 175 -23.24 48.51 -11.48
C PHE A 175 -24.66 48.95 -11.85
N SER A 176 -25.58 49.00 -10.89
CA SER A 176 -26.99 49.37 -11.14
C SER A 176 -27.57 50.17 -9.99
N GLU A 177 -28.09 51.36 -10.29
CA GLU A 177 -28.77 52.20 -9.30
C GLU A 177 -30.13 51.65 -8.86
N ASN A 178 -30.82 50.97 -9.77
CA ASN A 178 -32.15 50.41 -9.52
C ASN A 178 -32.10 49.16 -8.62
N TRP A 179 -30.95 48.49 -8.55
CA TRP A 179 -30.77 47.21 -7.84
C TRP A 179 -29.73 47.29 -6.71
N LYS A 180 -29.54 48.47 -6.09
CA LYS A 180 -28.48 48.73 -5.08
C LYS A 180 -28.40 47.67 -3.97
N THR A 181 -29.53 47.21 -3.44
CA THR A 181 -29.57 46.19 -2.37
C THR A 181 -29.10 44.82 -2.87
N ALA A 182 -29.59 44.39 -4.05
CA ALA A 182 -29.17 43.13 -4.65
C ALA A 182 -27.69 43.16 -5.06
N MET A 183 -27.23 44.26 -5.68
CA MET A 183 -25.83 44.45 -6.04
C MET A 183 -24.91 44.49 -4.83
N SER A 184 -25.35 45.08 -3.71
CA SER A 184 -24.59 45.05 -2.44
C SER A 184 -24.49 43.62 -1.87
N ALA A 185 -25.55 42.82 -2.00
CA ALA A 185 -25.52 41.42 -1.59
C ALA A 185 -24.62 40.56 -2.49
N ILE A 186 -24.62 40.79 -3.81
CA ILE A 186 -23.71 40.11 -4.74
C ILE A 186 -22.25 40.54 -4.49
N ALA A 187 -22.01 41.83 -4.20
CA ALA A 187 -20.69 42.34 -3.87
C ALA A 187 -20.09 41.63 -2.63
N LEU A 188 -20.91 41.26 -1.64
CA LEU A 188 -20.49 40.45 -0.49
C LEU A 188 -20.03 39.04 -0.89
N MET A 189 -20.40 38.50 -2.04
CA MET A 189 -19.93 37.18 -2.49
C MET A 189 -18.59 37.24 -3.23
N VAL A 190 -18.16 38.42 -3.70
CA VAL A 190 -16.96 38.58 -4.52
C VAL A 190 -15.68 38.09 -3.81
N PRO A 191 -15.36 38.47 -2.56
CA PRO A 191 -14.17 37.98 -1.89
C PRO A 191 -14.17 36.46 -1.71
N CYS A 192 -15.30 35.89 -1.28
CA CYS A 192 -15.46 34.45 -1.10
C CYS A 192 -15.29 33.69 -2.42
N ALA A 193 -15.92 34.16 -3.50
CA ALA A 193 -15.82 33.56 -4.83
C ALA A 193 -14.38 33.62 -5.37
N PHE A 194 -13.68 34.73 -5.17
CA PHE A 194 -12.28 34.89 -5.57
C PHE A 194 -11.36 33.95 -4.77
N GLY A 195 -11.53 33.89 -3.45
CA GLY A 195 -10.77 32.98 -2.58
C GLY A 195 -11.00 31.51 -2.93
N ALA A 196 -12.26 31.10 -3.11
CA ALA A 196 -12.60 29.73 -3.52
C ALA A 196 -12.04 29.39 -4.91
N SER A 197 -12.07 30.34 -5.84
CA SER A 197 -11.46 30.17 -7.16
C SER A 197 -9.95 30.03 -7.07
N SER A 198 -9.28 30.78 -6.17
CA SER A 198 -7.84 30.64 -5.94
C SER A 198 -7.49 29.23 -5.44
N VAL A 199 -8.19 28.71 -4.43
CA VAL A 199 -7.98 27.34 -3.93
C VAL A 199 -8.23 26.31 -5.03
N ALA A 200 -9.31 26.46 -5.81
CA ALA A 200 -9.60 25.56 -6.91
C ALA A 200 -8.48 25.58 -7.97
N ILE A 201 -8.03 26.77 -8.39
CA ILE A 201 -6.95 26.92 -9.37
C ILE A 201 -5.67 26.25 -8.88
N VAL A 202 -5.25 26.50 -7.63
CA VAL A 202 -4.04 25.89 -7.08
C VAL A 202 -4.20 24.38 -6.99
N SER A 203 -5.37 23.87 -6.55
CA SER A 203 -5.61 22.43 -6.49
C SER A 203 -5.60 21.73 -7.84
N TYR A 204 -6.20 22.34 -8.85
CA TYR A 204 -6.13 21.84 -10.22
C TYR A 204 -4.72 21.90 -10.78
N ALA A 205 -3.98 22.99 -10.52
CA ALA A 205 -2.59 23.10 -10.92
C ALA A 205 -1.76 21.98 -10.29
N LEU A 206 -1.87 21.77 -8.98
CA LEU A 206 -1.17 20.69 -8.28
C LEU A 206 -1.55 19.32 -8.84
N THR A 207 -2.84 19.10 -9.13
CA THR A 207 -3.30 17.85 -9.75
C THR A 207 -2.70 17.63 -11.14
N ILE A 208 -2.58 18.68 -11.96
CA ILE A 208 -2.02 18.58 -13.32
C ILE A 208 -0.51 18.31 -13.28
N PHE A 209 0.22 19.06 -12.44
CA PHE A 209 1.68 18.99 -12.37
C PHE A 209 2.18 17.79 -11.55
N TYR A 210 1.45 17.42 -10.49
CA TYR A 210 1.95 16.50 -9.46
C TYR A 210 1.10 15.26 -9.22
N LYS A 211 -0.13 15.10 -9.74
CA LYS A 211 -0.86 13.83 -9.57
C LYS A 211 -0.42 12.84 -10.64
N PRO A 212 0.25 11.72 -10.30
CA PRO A 212 0.56 10.71 -11.29
C PRO A 212 -0.73 10.12 -11.86
N THR A 213 -0.72 9.85 -13.16
CA THR A 213 -1.86 9.19 -13.81
C THR A 213 -1.68 7.68 -13.79
N TYR A 214 -2.80 6.96 -13.93
CA TYR A 214 -2.75 5.51 -14.10
C TYR A 214 -1.93 5.16 -15.32
N THR A 215 -1.10 4.14 -15.17
CA THR A 215 -0.23 3.61 -16.20
C THR A 215 -0.84 2.34 -16.74
N LYS A 216 -1.08 2.30 -18.05
CA LYS A 216 -1.57 1.08 -18.69
C LYS A 216 -0.40 0.11 -18.78
N ILE A 217 -0.58 -1.09 -18.27
CA ILE A 217 0.45 -2.14 -18.23
C ILE A 217 -0.03 -3.35 -19.01
N ASP A 218 0.92 -3.99 -19.69
CA ASP A 218 0.74 -5.22 -20.44
C ASP A 218 2.09 -5.95 -20.44
N ILE A 219 2.24 -6.91 -19.53
CA ILE A 219 3.46 -7.67 -19.28
C ILE A 219 3.19 -9.13 -19.60
N VAL A 220 3.93 -9.68 -20.54
CA VAL A 220 3.91 -11.10 -20.90
C VAL A 220 5.23 -11.72 -20.48
N ALA A 221 5.15 -12.65 -19.54
CA ALA A 221 6.27 -13.46 -19.10
C ALA A 221 6.11 -14.90 -19.62
N ASP A 222 7.21 -15.47 -20.07
CA ASP A 222 7.34 -16.89 -20.38
C ASP A 222 7.41 -17.73 -19.09
N GLY A 223 7.31 -19.06 -19.25
CA GLY A 223 7.27 -20.01 -18.14
C GLY A 223 8.54 -20.08 -17.25
N LYS A 224 9.52 -19.19 -17.46
CA LYS A 224 10.77 -19.09 -16.68
C LYS A 224 10.85 -17.76 -15.94
N VAL A 225 9.92 -17.47 -15.02
CA VAL A 225 9.79 -16.14 -14.42
C VAL A 225 9.81 -16.18 -12.90
N SER A 226 10.47 -15.16 -12.31
CA SER A 226 10.35 -14.80 -10.89
C SER A 226 9.29 -13.71 -10.75
N LEU A 227 8.15 -14.07 -10.18
CA LEU A 227 6.99 -13.22 -9.98
C LEU A 227 6.70 -13.08 -8.48
N PHE A 228 6.86 -11.88 -7.94
CA PHE A 228 6.26 -11.52 -6.66
C PHE A 228 4.93 -10.85 -6.92
N TYR A 229 3.83 -11.29 -6.32
CA TYR A 229 2.54 -10.63 -6.46
C TYR A 229 1.78 -10.65 -5.14
N TRP A 230 0.92 -9.66 -4.92
CA TRP A 230 0.07 -9.62 -3.73
C TRP A 230 -1.38 -9.39 -4.13
N GLN A 231 -2.26 -10.04 -3.37
CA GLN A 231 -3.69 -9.99 -3.64
C GLN A 231 -4.27 -8.70 -3.08
N LYS A 232 -5.34 -8.24 -3.72
CA LYS A 232 -6.12 -7.12 -3.19
C LYS A 232 -6.77 -7.58 -1.91
N GLU A 233 -6.44 -6.90 -0.81
CA GLU A 233 -7.08 -7.18 0.45
C GLU A 233 -8.57 -6.99 0.23
N ASN A 234 -9.34 -8.07 0.35
CA ASN A 234 -10.78 -7.98 0.47
C ASN A 234 -11.02 -7.29 1.81
N THR A 235 -10.97 -5.96 1.81
CA THR A 235 -11.51 -5.15 2.89
C THR A 235 -12.99 -5.48 2.95
N GLU A 236 -13.31 -6.52 3.72
CA GLU A 236 -14.61 -6.79 4.30
C GLU A 236 -15.10 -5.45 4.87
N ASN A 237 -15.98 -4.76 4.12
CA ASN A 237 -16.84 -3.62 4.50
C ASN A 237 -17.06 -2.56 3.41
N LYS A 238 -16.48 -2.68 2.20
CA LYS A 238 -17.01 -1.94 1.05
C LYS A 238 -17.81 -2.88 0.15
N LYS A 239 -19.11 -3.01 0.45
CA LYS A 239 -20.13 -3.50 -0.47
C LYS A 239 -20.13 -2.63 -1.73
N SER A 240 -19.25 -2.92 -2.68
CA SER A 240 -19.47 -2.55 -4.08
C SER A 240 -20.14 -3.73 -4.75
N GLU A 241 -21.46 -3.68 -4.71
CA GLU A 241 -22.43 -4.69 -5.17
C GLU A 241 -22.55 -4.75 -6.71
N ILE A 242 -21.48 -4.45 -7.47
CA ILE A 242 -21.57 -4.28 -8.93
C ILE A 242 -20.58 -5.13 -9.74
N ASP A 243 -19.51 -5.68 -9.17
CA ASP A 243 -18.70 -6.68 -9.88
C ASP A 243 -18.65 -7.96 -9.05
N GLY A 244 -19.29 -9.02 -9.57
CA GLY A 244 -19.35 -10.32 -8.93
C GLY A 244 -17.96 -10.82 -8.56
N ASN A 245 -17.83 -11.42 -7.37
CA ASN A 245 -16.66 -12.14 -6.84
C ASN A 245 -15.43 -12.08 -7.75
N ALA A 246 -14.68 -10.98 -7.69
CA ALA A 246 -13.43 -10.89 -8.43
C ALA A 246 -12.53 -12.04 -7.95
N GLU A 247 -12.37 -13.05 -8.80
CA GLU A 247 -11.54 -14.21 -8.48
C GLU A 247 -10.11 -13.74 -8.22
N SER A 248 -9.46 -14.33 -7.22
CA SER A 248 -8.08 -14.01 -6.89
C SER A 248 -7.14 -14.74 -7.84
N PHE A 249 -6.15 -14.01 -8.38
CA PHE A 249 -5.11 -14.62 -9.18
C PHE A 249 -4.20 -15.48 -8.29
N GLY A 250 -3.82 -16.65 -8.79
CA GLY A 250 -2.78 -17.45 -8.15
C GLY A 250 -2.57 -18.83 -8.74
N PHE A 251 -1.47 -19.43 -8.32
CA PHE A 251 -1.07 -20.78 -8.71
C PHE A 251 -1.64 -21.83 -7.76
N LEU A 252 -2.03 -22.98 -8.29
CA LEU A 252 -2.47 -24.15 -7.50
C LEU A 252 -3.60 -23.85 -6.49
N LEU A 253 -4.53 -22.94 -6.84
CA LEU A 253 -5.69 -22.60 -6.00
C LEU A 253 -6.75 -23.72 -5.99
N ASP A 254 -6.77 -24.53 -7.04
CA ASP A 254 -7.51 -25.79 -7.11
C ASP A 254 -6.55 -26.99 -7.11
N PRO A 255 -7.00 -28.21 -6.78
CA PRO A 255 -6.13 -29.38 -6.72
C PRO A 255 -5.44 -29.69 -8.06
N ALA A 256 -4.13 -29.87 -8.05
CA ALA A 256 -3.31 -30.25 -9.20
C ALA A 256 -2.55 -31.55 -8.92
N SER A 257 -2.58 -32.50 -9.85
CA SER A 257 -1.74 -33.68 -9.74
C SER A 257 -0.29 -33.38 -10.11
N THR A 258 0.64 -33.87 -9.28
CA THR A 258 2.07 -33.94 -9.59
C THR A 258 2.59 -35.36 -9.45
N GLU A 259 3.58 -35.69 -10.27
CA GLU A 259 4.37 -36.93 -10.18
C GLU A 259 5.80 -36.66 -9.67
N GLY A 260 6.13 -35.39 -9.44
CA GLY A 260 7.45 -34.98 -8.97
C GLY A 260 7.54 -34.83 -7.45
N ARG A 261 8.74 -34.50 -6.98
CA ARG A 261 9.02 -34.24 -5.57
C ARG A 261 8.29 -32.99 -5.12
N ILE A 262 7.69 -33.06 -3.93
CA ILE A 262 7.18 -31.91 -3.19
C ILE A 262 8.06 -31.72 -1.96
N SER A 263 8.55 -30.51 -1.76
CA SER A 263 9.30 -30.17 -0.55
C SER A 263 8.99 -28.77 -0.08
N SER A 264 8.73 -28.60 1.20
CA SER A 264 8.59 -27.29 1.82
C SER A 264 9.79 -27.01 2.72
N THR A 265 10.44 -25.87 2.55
CA THR A 265 11.44 -25.33 3.49
C THR A 265 10.75 -24.27 4.32
N LEU A 266 10.71 -24.44 5.64
CA LEU A 266 9.91 -23.62 6.53
C LEU A 266 10.73 -22.43 7.05
N TYR A 267 10.14 -21.24 7.04
CA TYR A 267 10.78 -20.01 7.53
C TYR A 267 10.43 -19.74 8.98
N ASP A 268 11.21 -20.29 9.92
CA ASP A 268 11.06 -19.94 11.33
C ASP A 268 9.61 -20.05 11.86
N THR A 269 8.82 -20.94 11.24
CA THR A 269 7.42 -21.16 11.57
C THR A 269 7.28 -22.48 12.32
N ASN A 270 6.24 -22.53 13.17
CA ASN A 270 5.77 -23.77 13.78
C ASN A 270 4.53 -24.21 12.99
N PRO A 271 4.68 -24.96 11.88
CA PRO A 271 3.54 -25.40 11.08
C PRO A 271 2.70 -26.39 11.88
N LEU A 272 1.38 -26.32 11.72
CA LEU A 272 0.48 -27.34 12.24
C LEU A 272 0.14 -28.32 11.11
N ILE A 273 0.60 -29.57 11.24
CA ILE A 273 0.26 -30.62 10.29
C ILE A 273 -0.96 -31.37 10.82
N VAL A 274 -2.03 -31.41 10.03
CA VAL A 274 -3.30 -32.04 10.41
C VAL A 274 -3.65 -33.11 9.41
N TRP A 275 -4.05 -34.25 9.93
CA TRP A 275 -4.65 -35.33 9.20
C TRP A 275 -5.88 -35.80 9.95
N ASN A 276 -6.99 -35.99 9.25
CA ASN A 276 -8.20 -36.58 9.83
C ASN A 276 -8.71 -37.65 8.87
N LYS A 277 -9.14 -38.77 9.44
CA LYS A 277 -9.87 -39.80 8.72
C LYS A 277 -11.14 -39.17 8.14
N GLN A 278 -11.28 -39.21 6.83
CA GLN A 278 -12.51 -38.80 6.14
C GLN A 278 -13.46 -39.99 6.02
N ASP A 279 -14.77 -39.75 6.16
CA ASP A 279 -15.93 -40.67 6.14
C ASP A 279 -15.70 -42.04 5.45
N ARG A 280 -14.93 -42.94 6.08
CA ARG A 280 -14.63 -44.29 5.57
C ARG A 280 -14.62 -45.29 6.72
N GLN A 281 -15.08 -46.51 6.44
CA GLN A 281 -15.06 -47.62 7.41
C GLN A 281 -13.65 -48.22 7.59
N GLU A 282 -12.66 -47.80 6.81
CA GLU A 282 -11.29 -48.34 6.86
C GLU A 282 -10.52 -47.89 8.10
N ASN A 283 -9.73 -48.80 8.65
CA ASN A 283 -8.78 -48.49 9.71
C ASN A 283 -7.45 -48.04 9.12
N TYR A 284 -6.86 -47.00 9.70
CA TYR A 284 -5.54 -46.50 9.33
C TYR A 284 -4.53 -46.78 10.45
N ASN A 285 -3.31 -47.12 10.07
CA ASN A 285 -2.18 -47.30 10.97
C ASN A 285 -1.19 -46.17 10.75
N LEU A 286 -0.70 -45.58 11.85
CA LEU A 286 0.40 -44.62 11.86
C LEU A 286 1.69 -45.33 12.21
N SER A 287 2.74 -45.07 11.44
CA SER A 287 4.12 -45.44 11.77
C SER A 287 5.01 -44.21 11.78
N LEU A 288 5.70 -43.98 12.90
CA LEU A 288 6.71 -42.94 13.06
C LEU A 288 8.08 -43.62 13.14
N THR A 289 8.92 -43.41 12.13
CA THR A 289 10.30 -43.92 12.12
C THR A 289 11.27 -42.76 12.22
N PHE A 290 12.07 -42.74 13.29
CA PHE A 290 13.09 -41.73 13.49
C PHE A 290 14.39 -42.16 12.80
N LEU A 291 14.92 -41.26 11.98
CA LEU A 291 16.03 -41.50 11.07
C LEU A 291 17.02 -40.33 11.16
N MET A 292 18.22 -40.56 10.63
CA MET A 292 19.32 -39.61 10.70
C MET A 292 19.94 -39.45 9.32
N GLY A 293 20.00 -38.23 8.79
CA GLY A 293 20.69 -37.92 7.53
C GLY A 293 20.05 -38.53 6.27
N CYS A 294 18.74 -38.76 6.26
CA CYS A 294 18.02 -39.29 5.11
C CYS A 294 17.50 -38.14 4.23
N ASP A 295 18.04 -38.02 3.02
CA ASP A 295 17.73 -36.95 2.05
C ASP A 295 16.51 -37.22 1.16
N ASP A 296 15.99 -38.44 1.22
CA ASP A 296 15.00 -39.01 0.30
C ASP A 296 14.07 -39.99 1.05
N THR A 297 12.76 -39.91 0.75
CA THR A 297 11.71 -40.79 1.30
C THR A 297 11.95 -42.25 0.96
N GLU A 298 12.47 -42.56 -0.24
CA GLU A 298 12.68 -43.94 -0.65
C GLU A 298 13.85 -44.59 0.10
N LYS A 299 14.94 -43.85 0.33
CA LYS A 299 16.04 -44.31 1.19
C LYS A 299 15.56 -44.50 2.63
N ALA A 300 14.74 -43.59 3.14
CA ALA A 300 14.15 -43.69 4.46
C ALA A 300 13.27 -44.94 4.62
N LYS A 301 12.39 -45.22 3.63
CA LYS A 301 11.55 -46.44 3.61
C LYS A 301 12.37 -47.73 3.58
N LYS A 302 13.48 -47.75 2.82
CA LYS A 302 14.39 -48.92 2.78
C LYS A 302 15.05 -49.21 4.13
N GLN A 303 15.29 -48.18 4.94
CA GLN A 303 15.87 -48.34 6.27
C GLN A 303 14.81 -48.63 7.35
N SER A 304 13.57 -48.17 7.17
CA SER A 304 12.48 -48.38 8.13
C SER A 304 12.00 -49.82 8.23
N SER A 305 12.19 -50.62 7.16
CA SER A 305 11.81 -52.05 7.13
C SER A 305 12.54 -52.92 8.16
N ASN A 306 13.58 -52.42 8.84
CA ASN A 306 14.51 -53.21 9.62
C ASN A 306 14.54 -53.00 11.16
N LYS A 307 13.82 -52.03 11.79
CA LYS A 307 13.53 -51.93 13.27
C LYS A 307 13.06 -50.51 13.74
N ASN A 308 12.45 -50.47 14.95
CA ASN A 308 12.19 -49.31 15.85
C ASN A 308 11.28 -48.17 15.35
N SER A 309 10.16 -48.50 14.70
CA SER A 309 9.07 -47.54 14.48
C SER A 309 8.12 -47.47 15.70
N PHE A 310 7.67 -46.28 16.06
CA PHE A 310 6.52 -46.11 16.94
C PHE A 310 5.24 -46.26 16.12
N THR A 311 4.43 -47.28 16.41
CA THR A 311 3.23 -47.60 15.63
C THR A 311 1.97 -47.46 16.46
N VAL A 312 0.96 -46.79 15.91
CA VAL A 312 -0.39 -46.69 16.49
C VAL A 312 -1.38 -47.22 15.47
N LYS A 313 -2.23 -48.15 15.90
CA LYS A 313 -3.29 -48.72 15.06
C LYS A 313 -4.58 -47.93 15.20
N ASN A 314 -5.44 -48.01 14.19
CA ASN A 314 -6.78 -47.41 14.18
C ASN A 314 -6.77 -45.90 14.48
N ILE A 315 -5.94 -45.15 13.76
CA ILE A 315 -5.90 -43.70 13.87
C ILE A 315 -7.11 -43.08 13.15
N GLU A 316 -7.76 -42.13 13.82
CA GLU A 316 -8.87 -41.32 13.31
C GLU A 316 -8.45 -39.87 13.10
N SER A 317 -7.51 -39.38 13.92
CA SER A 317 -6.95 -38.04 13.78
C SER A 317 -5.48 -38.01 14.20
N LEU A 318 -4.73 -37.16 13.51
CA LEU A 318 -3.34 -36.86 13.80
C LEU A 318 -3.12 -35.36 13.68
N LYS A 319 -2.58 -34.74 14.73
CA LYS A 319 -2.04 -33.38 14.68
C LYS A 319 -0.59 -33.42 15.10
N ILE A 320 0.27 -32.77 14.33
CA ILE A 320 1.69 -32.66 14.65
C ILE A 320 1.94 -31.20 15.01
N HIS A 321 2.35 -31.01 16.26
CA HIS A 321 2.73 -29.73 16.85
C HIS A 321 4.25 -29.71 17.05
N PRO A 322 5.02 -29.24 16.05
CA PRO A 322 6.39 -28.86 16.29
C PRO A 322 6.41 -27.70 17.30
N ILE A 323 6.96 -27.96 18.49
CA ILE A 323 7.01 -26.97 19.59
C ILE A 323 8.07 -25.91 19.28
N GLU A 324 9.14 -26.34 18.61
CA GLU A 324 10.27 -25.52 18.20
C GLU A 324 10.39 -25.52 16.67
N LYS A 325 11.30 -24.72 16.13
CA LYS A 325 11.47 -24.47 14.69
C LYS A 325 11.87 -25.75 13.94
N TRP A 326 11.18 -26.03 12.83
CA TRP A 326 11.51 -27.13 11.90
C TRP A 326 12.03 -26.59 10.58
N SER A 327 12.86 -27.39 9.91
CA SER A 327 13.58 -26.93 8.72
C SER A 327 12.85 -27.25 7.42
N SER A 328 12.27 -28.46 7.29
CA SER A 328 11.65 -28.84 6.02
C SER A 328 10.71 -30.04 6.13
N ILE A 329 9.80 -30.15 5.16
CA ILE A 329 8.90 -31.28 4.93
C ILE A 329 9.16 -31.83 3.52
N TYR A 330 9.26 -33.15 3.38
CA TYR A 330 9.44 -33.83 2.09
C TYR A 330 8.34 -34.86 1.89
N PHE A 331 7.64 -34.82 0.76
CA PHE A 331 6.63 -35.82 0.42
C PHE A 331 7.19 -36.85 -0.56
N SER A 332 6.63 -38.06 -0.51
CA SER A 332 7.04 -39.20 -1.33
C SER A 332 6.87 -38.93 -2.84
N LYS A 333 7.82 -39.45 -3.64
CA LYS A 333 7.88 -39.26 -5.10
C LYS A 333 6.91 -40.15 -5.88
N ASP A 334 6.53 -41.31 -5.33
CA ASP A 334 5.93 -42.40 -6.12
C ASP A 334 4.39 -42.38 -6.20
N GLU A 335 3.77 -41.26 -5.81
CA GLU A 335 2.31 -41.17 -5.62
C GLU A 335 1.77 -39.92 -6.31
N SER A 336 0.73 -40.11 -7.14
CA SER A 336 0.01 -39.01 -7.79
C SER A 336 -0.70 -38.19 -6.73
N ASN A 337 -0.02 -37.15 -6.26
CA ASN A 337 -0.48 -36.28 -5.20
C ASN A 337 -1.24 -35.11 -5.80
N ASN A 338 -2.47 -34.90 -5.32
CA ASN A 338 -3.23 -33.70 -5.63
C ASN A 338 -2.89 -32.61 -4.61
N ILE A 339 -2.32 -31.51 -5.09
CA ILE A 339 -1.87 -30.40 -4.27
C ILE A 339 -2.79 -29.21 -4.45
N LYS A 340 -3.11 -28.55 -3.34
CA LYS A 340 -3.73 -27.22 -3.33
C LYS A 340 -2.98 -26.29 -2.37
N ILE A 341 -2.80 -25.04 -2.76
CA ILE A 341 -2.33 -23.97 -1.88
C ILE A 341 -3.48 -22.99 -1.67
N SER A 342 -3.77 -22.71 -0.41
CA SER A 342 -4.60 -21.58 0.00
C SER A 342 -3.66 -20.51 0.57
N PRO A 343 -3.37 -19.44 -0.19
CA PRO A 343 -2.42 -18.43 0.27
C PRO A 343 -2.93 -17.67 1.50
N GLY A 344 -2.00 -17.19 2.32
CA GLY A 344 -2.26 -16.25 3.41
C GLY A 344 -2.63 -14.85 2.92
N LYS A 345 -2.64 -13.87 3.83
CA LYS A 345 -3.02 -12.48 3.52
C LYS A 345 -1.91 -11.66 2.84
N ASP A 346 -0.66 -12.07 2.97
CA ASP A 346 0.48 -11.31 2.46
C ASP A 346 0.85 -11.68 1.00
N GLY A 347 1.86 -10.99 0.46
CA GLY A 347 2.37 -11.23 -0.88
C GLY A 347 2.96 -12.63 -1.07
N ILE A 348 2.74 -13.18 -2.25
CA ILE A 348 3.21 -14.50 -2.69
C ILE A 348 4.38 -14.30 -3.63
N LEU A 349 5.47 -15.03 -3.39
CA LEU A 349 6.59 -15.12 -4.30
C LEU A 349 6.49 -16.43 -5.08
N ALA A 350 6.57 -16.38 -6.40
CA ALA A 350 6.47 -17.55 -7.25
C ALA A 350 7.62 -17.55 -8.26
N TRP A 351 8.28 -18.70 -8.38
CA TRP A 351 9.30 -18.95 -9.40
C TRP A 351 8.88 -20.13 -10.24
N LEU A 352 8.71 -19.88 -11.53
CA LEU A 352 8.45 -20.93 -12.50
C LEU A 352 9.72 -21.18 -13.29
N LYS A 353 10.12 -22.45 -13.43
CA LYS A 353 11.27 -22.85 -14.24
C LYS A 353 10.91 -24.09 -15.05
N ASN A 354 10.94 -23.96 -16.39
CA ASN A 354 10.77 -25.10 -17.28
C ASN A 354 11.80 -26.18 -16.97
N ASN A 355 11.38 -27.43 -17.01
CA ASN A 355 12.28 -28.55 -16.92
C ASN A 355 13.10 -28.67 -18.22
N GLU A 356 14.42 -28.86 -18.10
CA GLU A 356 15.33 -28.94 -19.25
C GLU A 356 15.20 -30.28 -19.98
N GLU A 357 14.88 -31.35 -19.24
CA GLU A 357 14.76 -32.71 -19.76
C GLU A 357 13.39 -32.99 -20.41
N ASP A 358 12.34 -32.29 -19.98
CA ASP A 358 10.97 -32.52 -20.41
C ASP A 358 10.22 -31.19 -20.58
N ARG A 359 9.87 -30.88 -21.83
CA ARG A 359 9.19 -29.63 -22.19
C ARG A 359 7.72 -29.57 -21.76
N GLU A 360 7.12 -30.69 -21.38
CA GLU A 360 5.73 -30.75 -20.92
C GLU A 360 5.59 -30.52 -19.41
N THR A 361 6.71 -30.54 -18.68
CA THR A 361 6.74 -30.34 -17.24
C THR A 361 7.50 -29.09 -16.81
N THR A 362 7.12 -28.56 -15.65
CA THR A 362 7.75 -27.39 -15.03
C THR A 362 7.99 -27.64 -13.55
N SER A 363 9.00 -26.96 -13.03
CA SER A 363 9.17 -26.79 -11.59
C SER A 363 8.55 -25.47 -11.16
N LEU A 364 7.97 -25.46 -9.96
CA LEU A 364 7.35 -24.29 -9.35
C LEU A 364 7.84 -24.17 -7.92
N THR A 365 8.37 -23.01 -7.55
CA THR A 365 8.64 -22.66 -6.16
C THR A 365 7.66 -21.57 -5.74
N ILE A 366 6.98 -21.75 -4.61
CA ILE A 366 6.10 -20.73 -4.02
C ILE A 366 6.66 -20.37 -2.65
N GLY A 367 7.12 -19.12 -2.50
CA GLY A 367 7.30 -18.47 -1.21
C GLY A 367 5.93 -18.16 -0.62
N ALA A 368 5.44 -19.08 0.21
CA ALA A 368 4.17 -18.96 0.90
C ALA A 368 4.35 -18.08 2.15
N PRO A 369 3.54 -17.02 2.32
CA PRO A 369 3.58 -16.21 3.52
C PRO A 369 3.01 -16.96 4.74
N ASP A 370 3.19 -16.38 5.91
CA ASP A 370 2.58 -16.88 7.14
C ASP A 370 1.05 -16.96 7.01
N GLY A 371 0.46 -17.95 7.69
CA GLY A 371 -0.97 -18.27 7.57
C GLY A 371 -1.36 -19.03 6.30
N SER A 372 -0.46 -19.25 5.34
CA SER A 372 -0.74 -20.08 4.16
C SER A 372 -1.01 -21.54 4.54
N ARG A 373 -1.90 -22.19 3.78
CA ARG A 373 -2.25 -23.61 3.94
C ARG A 373 -1.89 -24.39 2.70
N LEU A 374 -1.09 -25.44 2.87
CA LEU A 374 -0.84 -26.46 1.87
C LEU A 374 -1.73 -27.67 2.15
N THR A 375 -2.52 -28.09 1.17
CA THR A 375 -3.34 -29.32 1.25
C THR A 375 -2.82 -30.32 0.24
N LEU A 376 -2.55 -31.53 0.72
CA LEU A 376 -2.10 -32.66 -0.07
C LEU A 376 -3.11 -33.76 0.06
N THR A 377 -3.58 -34.27 -1.07
CA THR A 377 -4.52 -35.37 -1.15
C THR A 377 -3.86 -36.49 -1.93
N ASP A 378 -3.63 -37.62 -1.26
CA ASP A 378 -3.12 -38.81 -1.92
C ASP A 378 -4.26 -39.57 -2.62
N THR A 379 -3.95 -40.21 -3.73
CA THR A 379 -4.86 -41.01 -4.56
C THR A 379 -4.75 -42.51 -4.28
N LYS A 380 -3.75 -42.97 -3.53
CA LYS A 380 -3.51 -44.39 -3.18
C LYS A 380 -3.85 -44.72 -1.72
N ASP A 381 -4.50 -43.81 -1.00
CA ASP A 381 -4.90 -43.93 0.41
C ASP A 381 -3.76 -44.16 1.42
N ARG A 382 -2.51 -44.18 0.98
CA ARG A 382 -1.30 -44.13 1.80
C ARG A 382 -0.75 -42.71 1.79
N ILE A 383 -0.17 -42.25 2.89
CA ILE A 383 0.53 -40.96 2.92
C ILE A 383 1.87 -41.12 3.62
N ASP A 384 2.94 -40.83 2.89
CA ASP A 384 4.31 -40.86 3.40
C ASP A 384 4.99 -39.50 3.26
N PHE A 385 5.53 -38.97 4.36
CA PHE A 385 6.34 -37.77 4.34
C PHE A 385 7.45 -37.79 5.40
N ILE A 386 8.55 -37.09 5.12
CA ILE A 386 9.63 -36.85 6.07
C ILE A 386 9.49 -35.44 6.63
N LEU A 387 9.49 -35.36 7.95
CA LEU A 387 9.67 -34.12 8.67
C LEU A 387 11.13 -34.01 9.14
N ARG A 388 11.83 -32.94 8.78
CA ARG A 388 13.27 -32.74 9.08
C ARG A 388 13.52 -31.55 10.00
N SER A 389 14.37 -31.76 11.00
CA SER A 389 14.91 -30.70 11.85
C SER A 389 16.44 -30.71 11.87
N ILE A 390 17.02 -29.51 12.00
CA ILE A 390 18.46 -29.31 12.26
C ILE A 390 18.60 -29.17 13.78
N LEU A 391 19.41 -30.05 14.39
CA LEU A 391 19.66 -30.12 15.83
C LEU A 391 20.92 -29.33 16.25
N LEU A 392 21.31 -28.34 15.44
CA LEU A 392 22.43 -27.45 15.72
C LEU A 392 21.96 -26.01 15.66
N ASN A 393 22.37 -25.22 16.64
CA ASN A 393 22.19 -23.77 16.65
C ASN A 393 23.56 -23.08 16.56
N ALA A 394 23.68 -22.10 15.67
CA ALA A 394 24.87 -21.27 15.59
C ALA A 394 24.73 -20.11 16.57
N ASN A 395 25.72 -19.92 17.45
CA ASN A 395 25.76 -18.72 18.27
C ASN A 395 26.34 -17.53 17.49
N ASP A 396 26.24 -16.32 18.06
CA ASP A 396 26.73 -15.08 17.42
C ASP A 396 28.24 -15.09 17.10
N ALA A 397 29.00 -15.97 17.77
CA ALA A 397 30.43 -16.17 17.52
C ALA A 397 30.72 -17.20 16.40
N GLY A 398 29.69 -17.73 15.73
CA GLY A 398 29.81 -18.73 14.66
C GLY A 398 30.12 -20.16 15.15
N ASN A 399 30.05 -20.42 16.46
CA ASN A 399 30.18 -21.75 17.03
C ASN A 399 28.83 -22.47 17.03
N TYR A 400 28.83 -23.73 16.59
CA TYR A 400 27.64 -24.57 16.57
C TYR A 400 27.52 -25.34 17.89
N GLN A 401 26.36 -25.25 18.53
CA GLN A 401 26.02 -26.04 19.71
C GLN A 401 24.85 -26.98 19.39
N SER A 402 24.88 -28.18 19.97
CA SER A 402 23.76 -29.10 19.89
C SER A 402 22.54 -28.50 20.57
N GLU A 403 21.41 -28.54 19.88
CA GLU A 403 20.12 -28.07 20.38
C GLU A 403 19.16 -29.26 20.40
N SER A 404 18.47 -29.45 21.53
CA SER A 404 17.38 -30.43 21.60
C SER A 404 16.14 -29.85 20.96
N LYS A 405 15.42 -30.62 20.15
CA LYS A 405 14.16 -30.20 19.53
C LYS A 405 12.99 -31.03 20.02
N LYS A 406 11.88 -30.37 20.37
CA LYS A 406 10.66 -31.06 20.83
C LYS A 406 9.55 -31.06 19.78
N ILE A 407 8.86 -32.19 19.69
CA ILE A 407 7.68 -32.37 18.82
C ILE A 407 6.60 -33.16 19.54
N ALA A 408 5.37 -32.68 19.43
CA ALA A 408 4.20 -33.34 19.98
C ALA A 408 3.32 -33.89 18.86
N PHE A 409 2.95 -35.17 18.97
CA PHE A 409 1.97 -35.82 18.11
C PHE A 409 0.69 -36.02 18.92
N VAL A 410 -0.40 -35.39 18.52
CA VAL A 410 -1.73 -35.60 19.11
C VAL A 410 -2.45 -36.62 18.23
N ILE A 411 -2.58 -37.85 18.71
CA ILE A 411 -3.17 -38.98 17.98
C ILE A 411 -4.43 -39.41 18.71
N ASN A 412 -5.59 -39.35 18.04
CA ASN A 412 -6.89 -39.66 18.65
C ASN A 412 -7.15 -38.89 19.97
N GLY A 413 -6.64 -37.67 20.08
CA GLY A 413 -6.75 -36.83 21.29
C GLY A 413 -5.67 -37.06 22.35
N GLU A 414 -4.86 -38.12 22.26
CA GLU A 414 -3.74 -38.37 23.17
C GLU A 414 -2.46 -37.71 22.68
N THR A 415 -1.70 -37.07 23.58
CA THR A 415 -0.46 -36.35 23.22
C THR A 415 0.77 -37.18 23.51
N TYR A 416 1.59 -37.41 22.49
CA TYR A 416 2.87 -38.11 22.53
C TYR A 416 4.00 -37.12 22.25
N ASN A 417 4.91 -36.92 23.21
CA ASN A 417 6.02 -35.98 23.05
C ASN A 417 7.33 -36.72 22.76
N PHE A 418 8.09 -36.20 21.79
CA PHE A 418 9.40 -36.70 21.43
C PHE A 418 10.44 -35.59 21.58
N ASP A 419 11.50 -35.88 22.33
CA ASP A 419 12.65 -34.99 22.52
C ASP A 419 13.82 -35.49 21.66
N LEU A 420 14.16 -34.72 20.63
CA LEU A 420 15.19 -35.03 19.65
C LEU A 420 16.51 -34.41 20.12
N THR A 421 17.41 -35.23 20.65
CA THR A 421 18.71 -34.79 21.17
C THR A 421 19.82 -35.16 20.20
N SER A 422 20.79 -34.26 19.98
CA SER A 422 21.99 -34.56 19.20
C SER A 422 23.26 -34.65 20.05
N SER A 423 24.14 -35.61 19.74
CA SER A 423 25.51 -35.65 20.25
C SER A 423 26.57 -35.28 19.21
N ALA A 424 26.14 -34.79 18.04
CA ALA A 424 27.01 -34.57 16.88
C ALA A 424 28.04 -33.47 17.10
N LYS A 425 29.26 -33.69 16.60
CA LYS A 425 30.25 -32.62 16.38
C LYS A 425 30.28 -32.24 14.90
N LYS A 426 30.77 -31.02 14.60
CA LYS A 426 30.86 -30.49 13.22
C LYS A 426 31.64 -31.47 12.32
N GLY A 427 31.03 -31.90 11.20
CA GLY A 427 31.71 -32.65 10.13
C GLY A 427 31.42 -34.16 10.05
N GLU A 428 30.49 -34.69 10.85
CA GLU A 428 30.12 -36.11 10.77
C GLU A 428 29.34 -36.48 9.49
N LEU A 429 29.72 -37.61 8.88
CA LEU A 429 29.23 -38.07 7.57
C LEU A 429 27.74 -38.46 7.60
N LYS A 430 26.99 -37.98 6.59
CA LYS A 430 25.58 -38.30 6.37
C LYS A 430 25.43 -39.75 5.91
N SER A 431 24.98 -40.64 6.80
CA SER A 431 24.48 -41.96 6.43
C SER A 431 23.05 -42.11 6.93
N CYS A 432 22.12 -42.36 6.00
CA CYS A 432 20.71 -42.57 6.30
C CYS A 432 20.56 -43.84 7.16
N THR A 433 20.37 -43.65 8.46
CA THR A 433 20.34 -44.72 9.46
C THR A 433 19.24 -44.49 10.50
N PRO A 434 18.65 -45.55 11.09
CA PRO A 434 17.64 -45.40 12.16
C PRO A 434 18.21 -44.78 13.43
N ALA A 435 17.47 -43.84 14.03
CA ALA A 435 17.79 -43.26 15.33
C ALA A 435 17.29 -44.16 16.47
N ARG A 436 17.92 -44.07 17.64
CA ARG A 436 17.50 -44.85 18.82
C ARG A 436 16.35 -44.14 19.52
N LEU A 437 15.22 -44.81 19.63
CA LEU A 437 14.05 -44.36 20.39
C LEU A 437 14.05 -45.00 21.79
N THR A 438 14.03 -44.18 22.84
CA THR A 438 14.01 -44.60 24.24
C THR A 438 12.80 -44.00 24.95
N LYS A 439 11.98 -44.83 25.62
CA LYS A 439 10.84 -44.33 26.41
C LYS A 439 11.33 -43.68 27.71
N ILE A 440 10.88 -42.46 27.98
CA ILE A 440 11.17 -41.73 29.23
C ILE A 440 10.09 -42.11 30.27
N SER A 441 10.39 -41.97 31.56
CA SER A 441 9.65 -42.40 32.76
C SER A 441 8.11 -42.19 32.81
N THR A 442 7.51 -41.44 31.91
CA THR A 442 6.05 -41.23 31.78
C THR A 442 5.49 -41.88 30.51
N PRO A 443 4.26 -42.39 30.50
CA PRO A 443 3.74 -43.27 29.43
C PRO A 443 3.73 -42.71 28.00
N GLN A 444 3.92 -41.41 27.79
CA GLN A 444 3.80 -40.72 26.51
C GLN A 444 5.00 -39.80 26.15
N ASN A 445 6.11 -39.86 26.88
CA ASN A 445 7.31 -39.09 26.57
C ASN A 445 8.43 -40.01 26.09
N TYR A 446 9.05 -39.64 24.97
CA TYR A 446 10.11 -40.41 24.32
C TYR A 446 11.32 -39.52 24.06
N ARG A 447 12.51 -40.12 24.12
CA ARG A 447 13.77 -39.50 23.75
C ARG A 447 14.28 -40.17 22.48
N VAL A 448 14.73 -39.36 21.54
CA VAL A 448 15.38 -39.80 20.31
C VAL A 448 16.83 -39.34 20.38
N ASP A 449 17.75 -40.30 20.47
CA ASP A 449 19.18 -40.03 20.51
C ASP A 449 19.72 -40.08 19.08
N ASN A 450 20.19 -38.92 18.59
CA ASN A 450 20.69 -38.74 17.24
C ASN A 450 22.19 -38.37 17.26
N PRO A 451 23.12 -39.28 16.92
CA PRO A 451 24.53 -38.93 16.74
C PRO A 451 24.80 -37.85 15.69
N LEU A 452 23.87 -37.56 14.76
CA LEU A 452 24.04 -36.56 13.71
C LEU A 452 23.33 -35.23 14.03
N SER A 453 23.70 -34.19 13.29
CA SER A 453 23.16 -32.83 13.40
C SER A 453 21.78 -32.64 12.77
N ILE A 454 21.26 -33.68 12.11
CA ILE A 454 19.98 -33.64 11.37
C ILE A 454 19.14 -34.83 11.82
N SER A 455 17.90 -34.54 12.21
CA SER A 455 16.89 -35.55 12.54
C SER A 455 15.80 -35.56 11.50
N ASP A 456 15.49 -36.74 10.99
CA ASP A 456 14.42 -36.99 10.04
C ASP A 456 13.37 -37.89 10.71
N ILE A 457 12.09 -37.59 10.55
CA ILE A 457 10.98 -38.44 11.00
C ILE A 457 10.21 -38.85 9.75
N LEU A 458 10.28 -40.13 9.38
CA LEU A 458 9.40 -40.70 8.37
C LEU A 458 8.05 -41.00 9.03
N ILE A 459 7.01 -40.33 8.53
CA ILE A 459 5.63 -40.45 8.98
C ILE A 459 4.88 -41.17 7.87
N SER A 460 4.34 -42.33 8.18
CA SER A 460 3.58 -43.18 7.26
C SER A 460 2.19 -43.44 7.81
N ILE A 461 1.17 -43.04 7.05
CA ILE A 461 -0.23 -43.34 7.32
C ILE A 461 -0.69 -44.33 6.26
N THR A 462 -1.00 -45.56 6.68
CA THR A 462 -1.34 -46.64 5.76
C THR A 462 -2.65 -47.30 6.16
N PRO A 463 -3.53 -47.67 5.23
CA PRO A 463 -4.71 -48.45 5.55
C PRO A 463 -4.29 -49.84 6.08
N GLU A 464 -5.04 -50.38 7.05
CA GLU A 464 -4.77 -51.69 7.65
C GLU A 464 -4.94 -52.83 6.65
N THR A 465 -5.86 -52.66 5.69
CA THR A 465 -6.09 -53.56 4.56
C THR A 465 -5.81 -52.82 3.27
N SER A 466 -4.92 -53.35 2.42
CA SER A 466 -4.71 -52.81 1.07
C SER A 466 -6.03 -52.98 0.29
N PRO A 467 -6.70 -51.90 -0.15
CA PRO A 467 -7.92 -52.08 -0.91
C PRO A 467 -7.58 -52.73 -2.25
N ASN A 468 -8.32 -53.78 -2.64
CA ASN A 468 -8.26 -54.37 -3.98
C ASN A 468 -8.91 -53.46 -5.05
N ILE A 469 -9.40 -52.27 -4.65
CA ILE A 469 -10.15 -51.33 -5.48
C ILE A 469 -9.51 -49.95 -5.31
N TYR A 470 -9.04 -49.36 -6.41
CA TYR A 470 -8.60 -47.97 -6.45
C TYR A 470 -9.84 -47.07 -6.43
N TYR A 471 -10.04 -46.29 -5.37
CA TYR A 471 -11.16 -45.37 -5.28
C TYR A 471 -10.79 -44.02 -5.92
N VAL A 472 -11.56 -43.61 -6.93
CA VAL A 472 -11.34 -42.38 -7.69
C VAL A 472 -11.89 -41.13 -6.97
N ASP A 473 -12.76 -41.32 -5.97
CA ASP A 473 -13.28 -40.25 -5.11
C ASP A 473 -12.49 -40.18 -3.79
N GLY A 474 -11.58 -39.21 -3.70
CA GLY A 474 -10.73 -39.01 -2.51
C GLY A 474 -11.49 -38.69 -1.21
N LYS A 475 -10.83 -38.30 -0.12
CA LYS A 475 -9.53 -37.61 -0.07
C LYS A 475 -8.86 -37.88 1.29
N ASN A 476 -8.01 -38.90 1.36
CA ASN A 476 -7.05 -38.99 2.45
C ASN A 476 -6.11 -37.78 2.35
N ALA A 477 -6.25 -36.79 3.23
CA ALA A 477 -5.63 -35.49 3.06
C ALA A 477 -4.80 -35.05 4.26
N ILE A 478 -3.63 -34.50 3.99
CA ILE A 478 -2.80 -33.80 4.95
C ILE A 478 -2.87 -32.30 4.67
N GLU A 479 -3.14 -31.53 5.72
CA GLU A 479 -3.05 -30.08 5.70
C GLU A 479 -1.83 -29.63 6.49
N VAL A 480 -1.00 -28.79 5.88
CA VAL A 480 0.06 -28.05 6.57
C VAL A 480 -0.41 -26.61 6.71
N ILE A 481 -0.85 -26.25 7.90
CA ILE A 481 -1.35 -24.91 8.26
C ILE A 481 -0.17 -24.08 8.77
N ASN A 482 -0.16 -22.79 8.42
CA ASN A 482 0.95 -21.88 8.71
C ASN A 482 2.27 -22.36 8.08
N SER A 483 2.17 -22.78 6.81
CA SER A 483 3.26 -23.35 6.02
C SER A 483 4.26 -22.31 5.48
N GLY A 484 4.45 -21.20 6.21
CA GLY A 484 5.34 -20.10 5.84
C GLY A 484 6.72 -20.64 5.45
N GLY A 485 7.19 -20.30 4.24
CA GLY A 485 8.31 -21.05 3.66
C GLY A 485 8.38 -21.01 2.13
N ASN A 486 9.37 -21.70 1.58
CA ASN A 486 9.42 -22.03 0.15
C ASN A 486 8.89 -23.43 -0.09
N ILE A 487 7.80 -23.55 -0.82
CA ILE A 487 7.22 -24.81 -1.27
C ILE A 487 7.69 -25.05 -2.71
N TYR A 488 8.52 -26.06 -2.89
CA TYR A 488 9.03 -26.50 -4.18
C TYR A 488 8.24 -27.71 -4.69
N PHE A 489 7.86 -27.62 -5.95
CA PHE A 489 7.22 -28.67 -6.72
C PHE A 489 8.05 -28.97 -7.96
N ASP A 490 8.40 -30.23 -8.12
CA ASP A 490 9.05 -30.73 -9.32
C ASP A 490 8.04 -31.36 -10.29
N LYS A 491 8.39 -31.41 -11.58
CA LYS A 491 7.68 -32.12 -12.65
C LYS A 491 6.14 -31.96 -12.66
N ILE A 492 5.62 -30.75 -12.43
CA ILE A 492 4.19 -30.48 -12.63
C ILE A 492 3.94 -30.36 -14.14
N SER A 493 2.97 -31.09 -14.68
CA SER A 493 2.52 -30.89 -16.06
C SER A 493 1.94 -29.49 -16.25
N TYR A 494 2.35 -28.77 -17.31
CA TYR A 494 1.78 -27.45 -17.62
C TYR A 494 0.27 -27.45 -17.68
N ARG A 495 -0.33 -28.50 -18.25
CA ARG A 495 -1.79 -28.62 -18.34
C ARG A 495 -2.45 -28.68 -16.96
N ASN A 496 -1.84 -29.38 -16.02
CA ASN A 496 -2.36 -29.49 -14.65
C ASN A 496 -2.15 -28.19 -13.88
N LEU A 497 -1.00 -27.53 -14.06
CA LEU A 497 -0.74 -26.22 -13.46
C LEU A 497 -1.74 -25.17 -13.95
N LEU A 498 -2.03 -25.12 -15.25
CA LEU A 498 -2.96 -24.17 -15.84
C LEU A 498 -4.40 -24.43 -15.38
N LYS A 499 -4.83 -25.69 -15.28
CA LYS A 499 -6.17 -26.05 -14.78
C LYS A 499 -6.38 -25.73 -13.30
N SER A 500 -5.31 -25.75 -12.50
CA SER A 500 -5.36 -25.52 -11.05
C SER A 500 -5.07 -24.08 -10.66
N SER A 501 -4.55 -23.28 -11.60
CA SER A 501 -4.30 -21.85 -11.40
C SER A 501 -5.51 -21.04 -11.85
N LYS A 502 -5.78 -19.92 -11.19
CA LYS A 502 -6.90 -19.03 -11.57
C LYS A 502 -6.40 -17.70 -12.09
N ASN A 503 -7.09 -17.23 -13.13
CA ASN A 503 -7.01 -15.86 -13.55
C ASN A 503 -7.72 -14.98 -12.52
N GLY A 504 -7.31 -13.73 -12.36
CA GLY A 504 -7.93 -12.90 -11.35
C GLY A 504 -7.33 -11.53 -11.20
N GLU A 505 -7.85 -10.77 -10.23
CA GLU A 505 -7.27 -9.48 -9.85
C GLU A 505 -6.07 -9.67 -8.91
N ILE A 506 -5.08 -8.78 -9.06
CA ILE A 506 -3.97 -8.59 -8.14
C ILE A 506 -3.92 -7.12 -7.73
N ASP A 507 -3.44 -6.82 -6.54
CA ASP A 507 -3.20 -5.43 -6.15
C ASP A 507 -1.85 -4.95 -6.69
N GLY A 508 -0.88 -5.84 -6.83
CA GLY A 508 0.36 -5.51 -7.49
C GLY A 508 1.26 -6.70 -7.75
N ALA A 509 2.33 -6.43 -8.48
CA ALA A 509 3.36 -7.40 -8.80
C ALA A 509 4.74 -6.74 -8.95
N ARG A 510 5.77 -7.50 -8.65
CA ARG A 510 7.16 -7.20 -8.98
C ARG A 510 7.73 -8.36 -9.80
N ILE A 511 8.24 -8.04 -10.98
CA ILE A 511 8.75 -9.01 -11.94
C ILE A 511 10.17 -8.60 -12.32
N THR A 512 11.12 -9.51 -12.20
CA THR A 512 12.50 -9.32 -12.70
C THR A 512 12.56 -9.63 -14.19
N GLN A 513 13.52 -9.07 -14.93
CA GLN A 513 13.63 -9.31 -16.37
C GLN A 513 13.64 -10.80 -16.78
N ASP A 514 14.22 -11.68 -15.96
CA ASP A 514 14.30 -13.09 -16.31
C ASP A 514 12.91 -13.69 -16.58
N GLY A 515 12.76 -14.29 -17.76
CA GLY A 515 11.49 -14.79 -18.26
C GLY A 515 10.54 -13.78 -18.88
N ILE A 516 10.83 -12.47 -18.88
CA ILE A 516 9.92 -11.50 -19.49
C ILE A 516 10.12 -11.47 -21.01
N LYS A 517 9.05 -11.80 -21.74
CA LYS A 517 9.03 -11.80 -23.20
C LYS A 517 8.71 -10.43 -23.78
N SER A 518 7.73 -9.73 -23.20
CA SER A 518 7.39 -8.38 -23.62
C SER A 518 6.79 -7.57 -22.50
N ILE A 519 7.17 -6.30 -22.44
CA ILE A 519 6.60 -5.31 -21.53
C ILE A 519 6.12 -4.15 -22.38
N ARG A 520 4.86 -3.78 -22.20
CA ARG A 520 4.31 -2.55 -22.74
C ARG A 520 3.77 -1.71 -21.61
N ILE A 521 4.19 -0.45 -21.61
CA ILE A 521 3.73 0.56 -20.67
C ILE A 521 3.16 1.71 -21.48
N ASN A 522 1.90 2.06 -21.24
CA ASN A 522 1.15 3.02 -22.05
C ASN A 522 1.19 2.69 -23.56
N ASN A 523 1.19 1.39 -23.88
CA ASN A 523 1.34 0.81 -25.23
C ASN A 523 2.74 0.94 -25.87
N GLU A 524 3.72 1.52 -25.18
CA GLU A 524 5.11 1.59 -25.64
C GLU A 524 5.90 0.40 -25.12
N LYS A 525 6.69 -0.23 -26.00
CA LYS A 525 7.54 -1.36 -25.62
C LYS A 525 8.70 -0.85 -24.77
N ILE A 526 8.89 -1.42 -23.58
CA ILE A 526 10.03 -1.13 -22.72
C ILE A 526 11.00 -2.31 -22.76
N GLU A 527 12.29 -1.99 -22.90
CA GLU A 527 13.37 -2.96 -22.75
C GLU A 527 13.98 -2.82 -21.35
N LEU A 528 14.12 -3.96 -20.66
CA LEU A 528 14.74 -4.04 -19.34
C LEU A 528 16.20 -4.47 -19.45
N PHE A 529 17.03 -3.98 -18.53
CA PHE A 529 18.40 -4.47 -18.36
C PHE A 529 18.46 -5.70 -17.46
N PRO A 530 19.49 -6.56 -17.61
CA PRO A 530 19.69 -7.70 -16.75
C PRO A 530 19.67 -7.27 -15.28
N LEU A 531 18.90 -7.98 -14.45
CA LEU A 531 18.64 -7.69 -13.02
C LEU A 531 17.65 -6.55 -12.72
N GLU A 532 17.15 -5.85 -13.73
CA GLU A 532 16.14 -4.83 -13.54
C GLU A 532 14.78 -5.47 -13.25
N SER A 533 13.99 -4.81 -12.39
CA SER A 533 12.64 -5.26 -12.05
C SER A 533 11.61 -4.18 -12.35
N ILE A 534 10.43 -4.60 -12.80
CA ILE A 534 9.25 -3.74 -12.83
C ILE A 534 8.38 -4.04 -11.63
N THR A 535 8.03 -2.99 -10.89
CA THR A 535 7.07 -3.06 -9.79
C THR A 535 5.82 -2.27 -10.17
N ILE A 536 4.66 -2.88 -10.04
CA ILE A 536 3.35 -2.29 -10.35
C ILE A 536 2.43 -2.47 -9.15
N ALA A 537 1.66 -1.46 -8.79
CA ALA A 537 0.71 -1.56 -7.68
C ALA A 537 -0.52 -0.65 -7.83
N GLY A 538 -1.59 -1.08 -7.16
CA GLY A 538 -2.89 -0.41 -7.08
C GLY A 538 -3.61 -0.28 -8.41
N GLY A 539 -4.90 0.01 -8.33
CA GLY A 539 -5.76 0.18 -9.51
C GLY A 539 -6.46 -1.11 -9.90
N SER A 540 -6.58 -1.36 -11.21
CA SER A 540 -7.27 -2.52 -11.77
C SER A 540 -6.27 -3.34 -12.56
N ILE A 541 -5.56 -4.22 -11.86
CA ILE A 541 -4.53 -5.10 -12.44
C ILE A 541 -5.05 -6.53 -12.41
N LYS A 542 -4.88 -7.24 -13.52
CA LYS A 542 -5.29 -8.63 -13.69
C LYS A 542 -4.10 -9.48 -14.05
N GLY A 543 -4.02 -10.66 -13.43
CA GLY A 543 -3.13 -11.74 -13.83
C GLY A 543 -3.91 -12.82 -14.56
N SER A 544 -3.32 -13.38 -15.60
CA SER A 544 -3.89 -14.51 -16.32
C SER A 544 -2.82 -15.46 -16.85
N PHE A 545 -3.24 -16.69 -17.11
CA PHE A 545 -2.39 -17.73 -17.68
C PHE A 545 -2.80 -18.05 -19.11
N ALA A 546 -1.85 -18.02 -20.04
CA ALA A 546 -2.05 -18.44 -21.42
C ALA A 546 -1.81 -19.96 -21.58
N GLN A 547 -2.36 -20.53 -22.64
CA GLN A 547 -2.29 -21.99 -22.91
C GLN A 547 -0.86 -22.54 -23.05
N ASN A 548 0.11 -21.69 -23.40
CA ASN A 548 1.52 -22.03 -23.53
C ASN A 548 2.32 -21.84 -22.23
N GLY A 549 1.64 -21.64 -21.09
CA GLY A 549 2.29 -21.40 -19.79
C GLY A 549 2.80 -19.98 -19.59
N GLN A 550 2.52 -19.05 -20.52
CA GLN A 550 2.84 -17.64 -20.31
C GLN A 550 1.95 -17.02 -19.24
N ILE A 551 2.54 -16.15 -18.44
CA ILE A 551 1.83 -15.33 -17.47
C ILE A 551 1.63 -13.95 -18.10
N HIS A 552 0.38 -13.49 -18.13
CA HIS A 552 0.01 -12.20 -18.65
C HIS A 552 -0.54 -11.33 -17.55
N ILE A 553 0.17 -10.24 -17.22
CA ILE A 553 -0.23 -9.24 -16.24
C ILE A 553 -0.57 -7.95 -16.97
N TYR A 554 -1.82 -7.53 -16.89
CA TYR A 554 -2.33 -6.39 -17.65
C TYR A 554 -3.36 -5.57 -16.87
N GLY A 555 -3.56 -4.32 -17.29
CA GLY A 555 -4.55 -3.43 -16.69
C GLY A 555 -4.05 -2.01 -16.50
N ASN A 556 -4.62 -1.31 -15.52
CA ASN A 556 -4.27 0.07 -15.18
C ASN A 556 -3.69 0.11 -13.76
N ALA A 557 -2.38 0.31 -13.67
CA ALA A 557 -1.67 0.41 -12.41
C ALA A 557 -1.66 1.87 -11.91
N LYS A 558 -1.98 2.08 -10.64
CA LYS A 558 -1.84 3.41 -10.00
C LYS A 558 -0.37 3.79 -9.89
N THR A 559 0.49 2.80 -9.70
CA THR A 559 1.92 2.94 -9.51
C THR A 559 2.66 1.94 -10.40
N ALA A 560 3.77 2.36 -10.98
CA ALA A 560 4.62 1.62 -11.88
C ALA A 560 6.04 2.16 -11.76
N TYR A 561 6.98 1.26 -11.51
CA TYR A 561 8.38 1.54 -11.27
C TYR A 561 9.25 0.62 -12.11
N ARG A 562 10.34 1.16 -12.62
CA ARG A 562 11.42 0.44 -13.28
C ARG A 562 12.67 0.60 -12.41
N GLY A 563 13.03 -0.45 -11.68
CA GLY A 563 13.97 -0.32 -10.58
C GLY A 563 13.42 0.64 -9.52
N GLN A 564 14.09 1.78 -9.33
CA GLN A 564 13.60 2.89 -8.50
C GLN A 564 12.92 4.00 -9.31
N ALA A 565 13.10 4.04 -10.64
CA ALA A 565 12.59 5.11 -11.47
C ALA A 565 11.07 4.98 -11.69
N ARG A 566 10.33 6.05 -11.38
CA ARG A 566 8.89 6.11 -11.60
C ARG A 566 8.54 6.11 -13.10
N LEU A 567 7.58 5.28 -13.49
CA LEU A 567 7.07 5.20 -14.87
C LEU A 567 5.72 5.91 -15.05
N ASN A 568 4.99 6.21 -13.96
CA ASN A 568 3.77 6.98 -14.04
C ASN A 568 4.07 8.43 -14.41
N MET A 569 3.62 8.86 -15.58
CA MET A 569 3.66 10.27 -15.95
C MET A 569 2.50 11.03 -15.32
N THR A 570 2.71 12.29 -14.96
CA THR A 570 1.63 13.24 -14.63
C THR A 570 0.90 13.70 -15.88
N ARG A 571 -0.21 14.42 -15.71
CA ARG A 571 -0.91 15.02 -16.86
C ARG A 571 0.00 16.01 -17.57
N TRP A 572 0.76 16.81 -16.83
CA TRP A 572 1.73 17.74 -17.40
C TRP A 572 2.77 17.01 -18.27
N GLU A 573 3.37 15.93 -17.77
CA GLU A 573 4.43 15.22 -18.48
C GLU A 573 3.97 14.63 -19.80
N ARG A 574 2.72 14.11 -19.86
CA ARG A 574 2.11 13.52 -21.06
C ARG A 574 1.78 14.53 -22.17
N ILE A 575 1.68 15.81 -21.85
CA ILE A 575 1.28 16.83 -22.82
C ILE A 575 2.45 17.12 -23.78
N ASP A 576 2.13 17.31 -25.06
CA ASP A 576 3.10 17.71 -26.07
C ASP A 576 3.76 19.05 -25.75
N THR A 577 5.03 19.22 -26.15
CA THR A 577 5.83 20.41 -25.87
C THR A 577 5.19 21.70 -26.41
N ALA A 578 4.50 21.66 -27.56
CA ALA A 578 3.83 22.84 -28.11
C ALA A 578 2.64 23.29 -27.24
N ILE A 579 1.88 22.34 -26.69
CA ILE A 579 0.77 22.63 -25.77
C ILE A 579 1.33 23.14 -24.44
N LYS A 580 2.43 22.55 -23.92
CA LYS A 580 3.12 23.06 -22.72
C LYS A 580 3.53 24.52 -22.89
N ALA A 581 4.16 24.87 -24.03
CA ALA A 581 4.57 26.24 -24.33
C ALA A 581 3.37 27.20 -24.43
N THR A 582 2.25 26.75 -25.00
CA THR A 582 1.01 27.52 -25.10
C THR A 582 0.42 27.80 -23.71
N ILE A 583 0.34 26.79 -22.85
CA ILE A 583 -0.15 26.94 -21.47
C ILE A 583 0.74 27.92 -20.68
N LEU A 584 2.07 27.76 -20.76
CA LEU A 584 3.01 28.66 -20.09
C LEU A 584 2.90 30.10 -20.60
N SER A 585 2.74 30.29 -21.91
CA SER A 585 2.53 31.61 -22.51
C SER A 585 1.21 32.24 -22.04
N GLY A 586 0.14 31.45 -21.93
CA GLY A 586 -1.14 31.88 -21.38
C GLY A 586 -1.03 32.31 -19.91
N ILE A 587 -0.32 31.52 -19.09
CA ILE A 587 -0.06 31.85 -17.67
C ILE A 587 0.75 33.15 -17.58
N ALA A 588 1.85 33.27 -18.35
CA ALA A 588 2.68 34.48 -18.36
C ALA A 588 1.86 35.73 -18.78
N THR A 589 1.03 35.60 -19.81
CA THR A 589 0.14 36.67 -20.27
C THR A 589 -0.87 37.06 -19.19
N ALA A 590 -1.47 36.10 -18.50
CA ALA A 590 -2.40 36.35 -17.40
C ALA A 590 -1.71 37.07 -16.22
N ILE A 591 -0.48 36.70 -15.87
CA ILE A 591 0.33 37.37 -14.84
C ILE A 591 0.65 38.80 -15.26
N CYS A 592 1.10 39.02 -16.50
CA CYS A 592 1.37 40.35 -17.04
C CYS A 592 0.10 41.22 -17.05
N PHE A 593 -1.04 40.66 -17.43
CA PHE A 593 -2.33 41.35 -17.39
C PHE A 593 -2.72 41.72 -15.95
N ALA A 594 -2.63 40.80 -14.99
CA ALA A 594 -2.92 41.08 -13.59
C ALA A 594 -2.00 42.19 -13.03
N PHE A 595 -0.70 42.12 -13.33
CA PHE A 595 0.26 43.14 -12.92
C PHE A 595 -0.05 44.51 -13.51
N THR A 596 -0.28 44.59 -14.82
CA THR A 596 -0.60 45.86 -15.50
C THR A 596 -1.95 46.43 -15.04
N PHE A 597 -2.93 45.57 -14.77
CA PHE A 597 -4.23 45.96 -14.20
C PHE A 597 -4.08 46.57 -12.80
N VAL A 598 -3.37 45.90 -11.89
CA VAL A 598 -3.07 46.42 -10.54
C VAL A 598 -2.27 47.72 -10.63
N ALA A 599 -1.22 47.76 -11.44
CA ALA A 599 -0.42 48.96 -11.65
C ALA A 599 -1.27 50.14 -12.18
N GLY A 600 -2.22 49.87 -13.07
CA GLY A 600 -3.19 50.85 -13.57
C GLY A 600 -4.09 51.42 -12.48
N ILE A 601 -4.59 50.58 -11.58
CA ILE A 601 -5.39 51.00 -10.41
C ILE A 601 -4.53 51.86 -9.47
N LEU A 602 -3.32 51.40 -9.15
CA LEU A 602 -2.39 52.10 -8.27
C LEU A 602 -1.97 53.46 -8.83
N ARG A 603 -1.69 53.56 -10.14
CA ARG A 603 -1.32 54.83 -10.79
C ARG A 603 -2.43 55.86 -10.65
N LYS A 604 -3.68 55.46 -10.89
CA LYS A 604 -4.86 56.34 -10.77
C LYS A 604 -5.18 56.72 -9.32
N ASN A 605 -4.69 55.96 -8.34
CA ASN A 605 -4.93 56.13 -6.90
C ASN A 605 -6.42 56.39 -6.57
N LYS A 606 -7.31 55.60 -7.18
CA LYS A 606 -8.76 55.78 -6.99
C LYS A 606 -9.14 55.52 -5.53
N LEU A 607 -10.12 56.28 -5.05
CA LEU A 607 -10.89 55.93 -3.87
C LEU A 607 -11.69 54.67 -4.17
N ILE A 608 -11.50 53.63 -3.36
CA ILE A 608 -12.24 52.37 -3.46
C ILE A 608 -13.33 52.40 -2.39
N ASP A 609 -14.60 52.45 -2.81
CA ASP A 609 -15.74 52.41 -1.89
C ASP A 609 -16.11 50.95 -1.59
N TRP A 610 -15.50 50.38 -0.54
CA TRP A 610 -15.61 48.96 -0.18
C TRP A 610 -16.34 48.68 1.15
N LEU A 611 -16.76 49.71 1.88
CA LEU A 611 -17.62 49.64 3.08
C LEU A 611 -19.06 50.05 2.74
#